data_AF-A0A945RYU4-F1
#
_entry.id   AF-A0A945RYU4-F1
#
_cell.length_a   1.000
_cell.length_b   1.000
_cell.length_c   1.000
_cell.angle_alpha   90.00
_cell.angle_beta   90.00
_cell.angle_gamma   90.00
#
_symmetry.space_group_name_H-M   'P 1'
#
loop_
_entity.id
_entity.type
_entity.pdbx_description
1 polymer ?
#
loop_
_entity_poly.entity_id
_entity_poly.type
_entity_poly.pdbx_seq_one_letter_code
_entity_poly.pdbx_strand_id
1 'polypeptide(L)'
;MARDRKTYYGAFFWLSLAAFAVPIFVGVLAFQSLKGPHSKPTPTPDVSGVDNAVWDYLLKTYVEHGLVDYDGLERDHLFRTYLAQLGQATPKKLPSDNARLALLCNAYNAFVMAGVINHEIRDTVITYKSVDELGFFDLKEHIFAGETLSLNQVEHERIRPVFGEPRIHMALVCAAKSCPVIRAEAFTGEAIERQLEDQAVLFANTAVHISYDAPTKTLNLSAILKWYGDDFTPEGGFLAFLGERAEKNLLKDAIRAADAGTVTVAYNEYDWTLNTQASGKATPSRGGTGFGSGSVPNE
;
A
#
# COMPACT_ATOMS: atom_id res chain seq x y z
N MET A 1 72.12 16.26 -39.94
CA MET A 1 71.64 15.11 -39.14
C MET A 1 70.30 15.48 -38.51
N ALA A 2 69.19 14.99 -39.03
CA ALA A 2 67.87 15.12 -38.42
C ALA A 2 67.33 13.71 -38.19
N ARG A 3 67.09 13.35 -36.93
CA ARG A 3 66.55 12.04 -36.53
C ARG A 3 65.06 12.23 -36.25
N ASP A 4 64.24 11.74 -37.16
CA ASP A 4 62.79 11.75 -37.09
C ASP A 4 62.32 10.80 -35.97
N ARG A 5 61.72 11.33 -34.90
CA ARG A 5 61.15 10.53 -33.81
C ARG A 5 59.72 10.17 -34.19
N LYS A 6 59.55 9.05 -34.89
CA LYS A 6 58.22 8.44 -35.05
C LYS A 6 57.74 7.94 -33.69
N THR A 7 56.66 8.56 -33.21
CA THR A 7 55.94 8.20 -31.98
C THR A 7 55.35 6.80 -32.13
N TYR A 8 55.94 5.83 -31.42
CA TYR A 8 55.43 4.46 -31.30
C TYR A 8 54.22 4.40 -30.37
N TYR A 9 53.11 5.04 -30.74
CA TYR A 9 51.79 4.66 -30.24
C TYR A 9 51.11 3.80 -31.31
N GLY A 10 51.79 2.71 -31.68
CA GLY A 10 51.24 1.68 -32.58
C GLY A 10 50.19 0.82 -31.87
N ALA A 11 49.50 -0.02 -32.64
CA ALA A 11 48.37 -0.88 -32.29
C ALA A 11 48.35 -1.50 -30.86
N PHE A 12 49.51 -1.68 -30.23
CA PHE A 12 49.67 -2.10 -28.84
C PHE A 12 49.01 -1.19 -27.80
N PHE A 13 48.94 0.14 -28.02
CA PHE A 13 48.25 1.04 -27.09
C PHE A 13 46.73 0.77 -27.10
N TRP A 14 46.14 0.59 -28.28
CA TRP A 14 44.72 0.26 -28.42
C TRP A 14 44.39 -1.17 -27.98
N LEU A 15 45.29 -2.13 -28.18
CA LEU A 15 45.18 -3.49 -27.63
C LEU A 15 45.18 -3.50 -26.10
N SER A 16 46.04 -2.70 -25.46
CA SER A 16 46.04 -2.58 -23.99
C SER A 16 44.75 -1.93 -23.47
N LEU A 17 44.24 -0.89 -24.13
CA LEU A 17 42.99 -0.23 -23.73
C LEU A 17 41.79 -1.20 -23.84
N ALA A 18 41.72 -1.99 -24.92
CA ALA A 18 40.69 -3.00 -25.11
C ALA A 18 40.79 -4.15 -24.08
N ALA A 19 42.00 -4.57 -23.72
CA ALA A 19 42.22 -5.62 -22.72
C ALA A 19 41.78 -5.23 -21.30
N PHE A 20 41.74 -3.93 -20.96
CA PHE A 20 41.19 -3.45 -19.68
C PHE A 20 39.70 -3.10 -19.77
N ALA A 21 39.20 -2.65 -20.93
CA ALA A 21 37.79 -2.30 -21.10
C ALA A 21 36.86 -3.54 -21.05
N VAL A 22 37.29 -4.66 -21.64
CA VAL A 22 36.47 -5.89 -21.69
C VAL A 22 36.20 -6.49 -20.30
N PRO A 23 37.19 -6.69 -19.41
CA PRO A 23 36.94 -7.17 -18.04
C PRO A 23 36.08 -6.22 -17.21
N ILE A 24 36.21 -4.90 -17.39
CA ILE A 24 35.36 -3.92 -16.70
C ILE A 24 33.93 -4.04 -17.19
N PHE A 25 33.70 -4.10 -18.51
CA PHE A 25 32.38 -4.21 -19.09
C PHE A 25 31.70 -5.55 -18.72
N VAL A 26 32.43 -6.66 -18.80
CA VAL A 26 31.96 -7.98 -18.37
C VAL A 26 31.71 -8.00 -16.85
N GLY A 27 32.54 -7.34 -16.05
CA GLY A 27 32.34 -7.19 -14.60
C GLY A 27 31.08 -6.37 -14.26
N VAL A 28 30.81 -5.29 -14.99
CA VAL A 28 29.58 -4.49 -14.84
C VAL A 28 28.35 -5.31 -15.23
N LEU A 29 28.39 -6.03 -16.36
CA LEU A 29 27.29 -6.90 -16.77
C LEU A 29 27.05 -8.06 -15.79
N ALA A 30 28.12 -8.69 -15.27
CA ALA A 30 28.02 -9.73 -14.26
C ALA A 30 27.44 -9.18 -12.94
N PHE A 31 27.88 -8.01 -12.49
CA PHE A 31 27.33 -7.35 -11.30
C PHE A 31 25.87 -6.92 -11.49
N GLN A 32 25.49 -6.44 -12.68
CA GLN A 32 24.10 -6.14 -13.02
C GLN A 32 23.25 -7.41 -13.07
N SER A 33 23.80 -8.55 -13.51
CA SER A 33 23.11 -9.85 -13.51
C SER A 33 22.94 -10.44 -12.10
N LEU A 34 23.80 -10.06 -11.14
CA LEU A 34 23.70 -10.42 -9.73
C LEU A 34 22.66 -9.57 -8.95
N LYS A 35 22.26 -8.40 -9.48
CA LYS A 35 21.11 -7.65 -8.99
C LYS A 35 19.83 -8.34 -9.42
N GLY A 36 19.56 -9.50 -8.83
CA GLY A 36 18.26 -10.16 -8.97
C GLY A 36 17.13 -9.28 -8.42
N PRO A 37 15.86 -9.61 -8.68
CA PRO A 37 14.69 -8.86 -8.22
C PRO A 37 14.58 -8.70 -6.70
N HIS A 38 15.44 -9.37 -5.92
CA HIS A 38 15.52 -9.32 -4.47
C HIS A 38 16.79 -8.64 -3.92
N SER A 39 17.61 -8.00 -4.76
CA SER A 39 18.75 -7.22 -4.24
C SER A 39 18.25 -5.92 -3.63
N LYS A 40 18.65 -5.64 -2.38
CA LYS A 40 18.29 -4.40 -1.67
C LYS A 40 18.65 -3.16 -2.51
N PRO A 41 17.70 -2.25 -2.78
CA PRO A 41 17.99 -1.03 -3.53
C PRO A 41 18.90 -0.11 -2.73
N THR A 42 19.71 0.68 -3.44
CA THR A 42 20.39 1.83 -2.85
C THR A 42 19.44 3.02 -2.93
N PRO A 43 19.07 3.67 -1.81
CA PRO A 43 18.10 4.75 -1.83
C PRO A 43 18.54 5.93 -2.72
N THR A 44 17.67 6.31 -3.64
CA THR A 44 17.80 7.45 -4.55
C THR A 44 16.52 8.28 -4.51
N PRO A 45 16.35 9.17 -3.52
CA PRO A 45 15.12 9.92 -3.35
C PRO A 45 14.80 10.85 -4.53
N ASP A 46 13.51 10.98 -4.83
CA ASP A 46 13.02 11.88 -5.87
C ASP A 46 12.96 13.35 -5.41
N VAL A 47 12.30 14.22 -6.18
CA VAL A 47 12.16 15.65 -5.87
C VAL A 47 11.43 15.95 -4.55
N SER A 48 10.64 15.00 -4.03
CA SER A 48 10.02 15.07 -2.71
C SER A 48 10.98 14.72 -1.58
N GLY A 49 12.13 14.08 -1.87
CA GLY A 49 13.03 13.54 -0.85
C GLY A 49 12.67 12.13 -0.38
N VAL A 50 11.76 11.44 -1.09
CA VAL A 50 11.36 10.06 -0.82
C VAL A 50 11.72 9.15 -2.00
N ASP A 51 12.21 7.95 -1.71
CA ASP A 51 12.45 6.92 -2.72
C ASP A 51 11.41 5.80 -2.62
N ASN A 52 10.38 5.87 -3.46
CA ASN A 52 9.33 4.83 -3.50
C ASN A 52 9.84 3.48 -4.03
N ALA A 53 11.02 3.39 -4.65
CA ALA A 53 11.62 2.10 -5.01
C ALA A 53 12.09 1.31 -3.78
N VAL A 54 12.46 2.01 -2.69
CA VAL A 54 12.73 1.38 -1.40
C VAL A 54 11.45 0.75 -0.85
N TRP A 55 10.34 1.48 -0.89
CA TRP A 55 9.04 0.98 -0.45
C TRP A 55 8.53 -0.17 -1.31
N ASP A 56 8.69 -0.07 -2.62
CA ASP A 56 8.34 -1.12 -3.57
C ASP A 56 9.09 -2.43 -3.28
N TYR A 57 10.40 -2.34 -3.01
CA TYR A 57 11.20 -3.49 -2.60
C TYR A 57 10.67 -4.12 -1.30
N LEU A 58 10.35 -3.30 -0.29
CA LEU A 58 9.84 -3.79 1.00
C LEU A 58 8.49 -4.49 0.82
N LEU A 59 7.57 -3.90 0.06
CA LEU A 59 6.28 -4.52 -0.24
C LEU A 59 6.45 -5.85 -0.99
N LYS A 60 7.27 -5.90 -2.03
CA LYS A 60 7.54 -7.14 -2.79
C LYS A 60 8.20 -8.24 -1.96
N THR A 61 8.92 -7.86 -0.90
CA THR A 61 9.65 -8.79 -0.05
C THR A 61 8.79 -9.31 1.10
N TYR A 62 8.00 -8.44 1.72
CA TYR A 62 7.30 -8.73 2.98
C TYR A 62 5.77 -8.76 2.85
N VAL A 63 5.21 -8.60 1.64
CA VAL A 63 3.78 -8.73 1.39
C VAL A 63 3.52 -9.87 0.40
N GLU A 64 2.70 -10.83 0.83
CA GLU A 64 2.31 -11.98 0.02
C GLU A 64 0.81 -12.23 0.19
N HIS A 65 0.05 -12.28 -0.91
CA HIS A 65 -1.40 -12.49 -0.91
C HIS A 65 -2.20 -11.55 0.03
N GLY A 66 -1.73 -10.30 0.22
CA GLY A 66 -2.35 -9.33 1.13
C GLY A 66 -1.99 -9.49 2.60
N LEU A 67 -1.10 -10.44 2.93
CA LEU A 67 -0.58 -10.67 4.27
C LEU A 67 0.83 -10.10 4.41
N VAL A 68 1.14 -9.53 5.58
CA VAL A 68 2.41 -8.85 5.87
C VAL A 68 3.28 -9.69 6.81
N ASP A 69 4.54 -9.90 6.46
CA ASP A 69 5.58 -10.40 7.38
C ASP A 69 6.15 -9.24 8.20
N TYR A 70 5.45 -8.90 9.29
CA TYR A 70 5.85 -7.81 10.18
C TYR A 70 7.22 -8.05 10.85
N ASP A 71 7.56 -9.29 11.20
CA ASP A 71 8.83 -9.63 11.84
C ASP A 71 10.01 -9.51 10.86
N GLY A 72 9.81 -9.90 9.60
CA GLY A 72 10.75 -9.66 8.51
C GLY A 72 10.95 -8.18 8.25
N LEU A 73 9.86 -7.43 8.12
CA LEU A 73 9.86 -6.00 7.84
C LEU A 73 10.59 -5.20 8.94
N GLU A 74 10.35 -5.51 10.21
CA GLU A 74 11.00 -4.84 11.36
C GLU A 74 12.53 -4.94 11.32
N ARG A 75 13.05 -6.09 10.86
CA ARG A 75 14.49 -6.37 10.77
C ARG A 75 15.15 -5.73 9.56
N ASP A 76 14.38 -5.28 8.58
CA ASP A 76 14.92 -4.60 7.41
C ASP A 76 15.17 -3.11 7.68
N HIS A 77 16.45 -2.72 7.78
CA HIS A 77 16.84 -1.32 8.01
C HIS A 77 16.26 -0.35 6.96
N LEU A 78 15.97 -0.82 5.74
CA LEU A 78 15.36 -0.01 4.70
C LEU A 78 13.97 0.51 5.09
N PHE A 79 13.22 -0.21 5.93
CA PHE A 79 11.93 0.28 6.41
C PHE A 79 12.08 1.52 7.27
N ARG A 80 13.05 1.53 8.20
CA ARG A 80 13.37 2.72 9.01
C ARG A 80 13.92 3.86 8.14
N THR A 81 14.71 3.55 7.11
CA THR A 81 15.18 4.54 6.13
C THR A 81 14.00 5.18 5.39
N TYR A 82 13.02 4.39 4.96
CA TYR A 82 11.84 4.89 4.26
C TYR A 82 10.97 5.79 5.17
N LEU A 83 10.71 5.36 6.42
CA LEU A 83 9.98 6.20 7.40
C LEU A 83 10.70 7.52 7.68
N ALA A 84 12.05 7.52 7.76
CA ALA A 84 12.82 8.74 7.92
C ALA A 84 12.72 9.67 6.71
N GLN A 85 12.67 9.12 5.49
CA GLN A 85 12.43 9.91 4.27
C GLN A 85 11.03 10.53 4.28
N LEU A 86 9.99 9.77 4.64
CA LEU A 86 8.62 10.29 4.77
C LEU A 86 8.57 11.47 5.77
N GLY A 87 9.30 11.35 6.88
CA GLY A 87 9.39 12.42 7.89
C GLY A 87 10.01 13.72 7.38
N GLN A 88 10.88 13.66 6.36
CA GLN A 88 11.52 14.82 5.74
C GLN A 88 10.96 15.17 4.36
N ALA A 89 9.87 14.52 3.96
CA ALA A 89 9.30 14.67 2.63
C ALA A 89 8.89 16.11 2.33
N THR A 90 8.91 16.47 1.05
CA THR A 90 8.46 17.77 0.55
C THR A 90 7.40 17.59 -0.54
N PRO A 91 6.17 17.15 -0.19
CA PRO A 91 5.13 16.79 -1.17
C PRO A 91 4.76 17.94 -2.12
N LYS A 92 4.92 19.20 -1.69
CA LYS A 92 4.67 20.40 -2.50
C LYS A 92 5.59 20.51 -3.72
N LYS A 93 6.74 19.83 -3.73
CA LYS A 93 7.66 19.79 -4.88
C LYS A 93 7.26 18.76 -5.93
N LEU A 94 6.31 17.87 -5.62
CA LEU A 94 5.82 16.89 -6.58
C LEU A 94 5.00 17.56 -7.68
N PRO A 95 5.14 17.11 -8.93
CA PRO A 95 4.62 17.83 -10.09
C PRO A 95 3.10 17.73 -10.26
N SER A 96 2.44 16.74 -9.65
CA SER A 96 1.00 16.46 -9.85
C SER A 96 0.29 16.02 -8.58
N ASP A 97 -1.04 16.16 -8.56
CA ASP A 97 -1.88 15.58 -7.50
C ASP A 97 -1.74 14.07 -7.43
N ASN A 98 -1.66 13.38 -8.58
CA ASN A 98 -1.44 11.94 -8.64
C ASN A 98 -0.15 11.52 -7.93
N ALA A 99 0.93 12.27 -8.10
CA ALA A 99 2.17 12.01 -7.38
C ALA A 99 2.03 12.26 -5.87
N ARG A 100 1.29 13.30 -5.46
CA ARG A 100 1.02 13.58 -4.04
C ARG A 100 0.14 12.51 -3.40
N LEU A 101 -0.90 12.07 -4.09
CA LEU A 101 -1.80 11.01 -3.64
C LEU A 101 -1.04 9.69 -3.51
N ALA A 102 -0.20 9.34 -4.49
CA ALA A 102 0.66 8.16 -4.43
C ALA A 102 1.57 8.17 -3.21
N LEU A 103 2.25 9.29 -2.95
CA LEU A 103 3.10 9.44 -1.78
C LEU A 103 2.29 9.28 -0.47
N LEU A 104 1.10 9.87 -0.38
CA LEU A 104 0.25 9.79 0.82
C LEU A 104 -0.32 8.38 1.05
N CYS A 105 -0.76 7.69 0.00
CA CYS A 105 -1.20 6.29 0.09
C CYS A 105 -0.05 5.39 0.57
N ASN A 106 1.16 5.57 0.02
CA ASN A 106 2.34 4.84 0.49
C ASN A 106 2.68 5.18 1.94
N ALA A 107 2.61 6.46 2.33
CA ALA A 107 2.89 6.91 3.68
C ALA A 107 1.90 6.30 4.68
N TYR A 108 0.60 6.35 4.41
CA TYR A 108 -0.43 5.75 5.26
C TYR A 108 -0.16 4.26 5.48
N ASN A 109 0.02 3.49 4.41
CA ASN A 109 0.25 2.05 4.52
C ASN A 109 1.56 1.73 5.28
N ALA A 110 2.62 2.51 5.07
CA ALA A 110 3.86 2.37 5.82
C ALA A 110 3.69 2.73 7.30
N PHE A 111 2.89 3.73 7.62
CA PHE A 111 2.59 4.14 9.00
C PHE A 111 1.73 3.11 9.74
N VAL A 112 0.74 2.51 9.07
CA VAL A 112 -0.02 1.38 9.63
C VAL A 112 0.95 0.25 10.00
N MET A 113 1.84 -0.14 9.09
CA MET A 113 2.83 -1.19 9.40
C MET A 113 3.79 -0.79 10.51
N ALA A 114 4.21 0.48 10.55
CA ALA A 114 5.06 1.00 11.61
C ALA A 114 4.37 0.95 12.97
N GLY A 115 3.09 1.32 13.05
CA GLY A 115 2.29 1.23 14.28
C GLY A 115 2.17 -0.22 14.76
N VAL A 116 1.85 -1.16 13.87
CA VAL A 116 1.76 -2.59 14.24
C VAL A 116 3.09 -3.09 14.82
N ILE A 117 4.22 -2.73 14.19
CA ILE A 117 5.56 -3.13 14.64
C ILE A 117 5.92 -2.46 15.97
N ASN A 118 5.77 -1.14 16.07
CA ASN A 118 6.19 -0.36 17.24
C ASN A 118 5.43 -0.74 18.51
N HIS A 119 4.16 -1.12 18.36
CA HIS A 119 3.29 -1.52 19.47
C HIS A 119 3.16 -3.03 19.65
N GLU A 120 3.98 -3.81 18.93
CA GLU A 120 4.04 -5.27 19.00
C GLU A 120 2.66 -5.96 18.86
N ILE A 121 1.78 -5.42 18.01
CA ILE A 121 0.41 -5.93 17.86
C ILE A 121 0.44 -7.28 17.13
N ARG A 122 -0.20 -8.29 17.73
CA ARG A 122 -0.21 -9.68 17.20
C ARG A 122 -1.59 -10.23 16.85
N ASP A 123 -2.65 -9.64 17.38
CA ASP A 123 -4.03 -10.11 17.23
C ASP A 123 -4.89 -9.12 16.45
N THR A 124 -5.03 -7.87 16.90
CA THR A 124 -5.85 -6.86 16.25
C THR A 124 -5.44 -5.44 16.64
N VAL A 125 -5.54 -4.52 15.68
CA VAL A 125 -5.29 -3.09 15.93
C VAL A 125 -6.43 -2.40 16.67
N ILE A 126 -7.66 -2.94 16.64
CA ILE A 126 -8.84 -2.22 17.14
C ILE A 126 -8.96 -2.23 18.67
N THR A 127 -8.44 -3.27 19.32
CA THR A 127 -8.41 -3.37 20.79
C THR A 127 -7.17 -2.70 21.40
N TYR A 128 -6.25 -2.21 20.57
CA TYR A 128 -5.08 -1.50 21.05
C TYR A 128 -5.49 -0.18 21.70
N LYS A 129 -4.94 0.05 22.90
CA LYS A 129 -5.06 1.30 23.64
C LYS A 129 -3.68 1.71 24.14
N SER A 130 -3.34 2.97 23.90
CA SER A 130 -2.13 3.57 24.45
C SER A 130 -2.29 3.91 25.93
N VAL A 131 -1.21 4.37 26.56
CA VAL A 131 -1.21 4.83 27.96
C VAL A 131 -2.21 5.97 28.21
N ASP A 132 -2.45 6.80 27.20
CA ASP A 132 -3.40 7.92 27.26
C ASP A 132 -4.81 7.53 26.75
N GLU A 133 -5.11 6.23 26.69
CA GLU A 133 -6.40 5.65 26.25
C GLU A 133 -6.79 5.95 24.79
N LEU A 134 -5.85 6.48 24.00
CA LEU A 134 -6.02 6.67 22.56
C LEU A 134 -5.96 5.33 21.82
N GLY A 135 -6.86 5.15 20.85
CA GLY A 135 -6.86 3.99 19.95
C GLY A 135 -5.76 4.07 18.89
N PHE A 136 -5.51 2.95 18.22
CA PHE A 136 -4.45 2.80 17.22
C PHE A 136 -4.43 3.92 16.16
N PHE A 137 -5.59 4.27 15.59
CA PHE A 137 -5.70 5.25 14.50
C PHE A 137 -5.64 6.72 14.96
N ASP A 138 -5.77 6.98 16.27
CA ASP A 138 -5.78 8.33 16.86
C ASP A 138 -4.40 8.77 17.38
N LEU A 139 -3.44 7.86 17.44
CA LEU A 139 -2.10 8.13 17.96
C LEU A 139 -1.29 9.03 17.05
N LYS A 140 -0.84 10.16 17.58
CA LYS A 140 0.04 11.09 16.88
C LYS A 140 1.49 10.69 17.07
N GLU A 141 1.94 9.73 16.26
CA GLU A 141 3.30 9.19 16.32
C GLU A 141 4.01 9.11 14.96
N HIS A 142 3.27 9.32 13.87
CA HIS A 142 3.80 9.22 12.52
C HIS A 142 4.26 10.59 12.02
N ILE A 143 5.50 10.69 11.56
CA ILE A 143 6.04 11.95 11.07
C ILE A 143 5.96 11.96 9.54
N PHE A 144 5.27 12.95 8.99
CA PHE A 144 5.17 13.17 7.55
C PHE A 144 5.44 14.63 7.23
N ALA A 145 6.43 14.89 6.36
CA ALA A 145 6.81 16.23 5.94
C ALA A 145 7.05 17.23 7.09
N GLY A 146 7.66 16.76 8.18
CA GLY A 146 7.97 17.52 9.39
C GLY A 146 6.83 17.67 10.40
N GLU A 147 5.65 17.12 10.12
CA GLU A 147 4.49 17.19 11.01
C GLU A 147 4.20 15.81 11.65
N THR A 148 3.91 15.78 12.95
CA THR A 148 3.46 14.56 13.64
C THR A 148 1.94 14.42 13.52
N LEU A 149 1.51 13.32 12.90
CA LEU A 149 0.13 13.03 12.54
C LEU A 149 -0.30 11.67 13.09
N SER A 150 -1.62 11.50 13.27
CA SER A 150 -2.21 10.17 13.40
C SER A 150 -2.66 9.63 12.05
N LEU A 151 -2.94 8.33 11.97
CA LEU A 151 -3.49 7.70 10.76
C LEU A 151 -4.81 8.35 10.34
N ASN A 152 -5.68 8.67 11.32
CA ASN A 152 -6.91 9.41 11.07
C ASN A 152 -6.64 10.78 10.45
N GLN A 153 -5.62 11.51 10.90
CA GLN A 153 -5.27 12.80 10.29
C GLN A 153 -4.75 12.64 8.86
N VAL A 154 -3.94 11.61 8.59
CA VAL A 154 -3.48 11.33 7.22
C VAL A 154 -4.67 11.07 6.29
N GLU A 155 -5.60 10.20 6.68
CA GLU A 155 -6.76 9.85 5.86
C GLU A 155 -7.77 11.00 5.74
N HIS A 156 -8.25 11.53 6.86
CA HIS A 156 -9.39 12.45 6.90
C HIS A 156 -9.02 13.91 6.70
N GLU A 157 -7.77 14.32 6.93
CA GLU A 157 -7.34 15.71 6.74
C GLU A 157 -6.44 15.89 5.52
N ARG A 158 -5.68 14.86 5.10
CA ARG A 158 -4.69 14.99 4.02
C ARG A 158 -5.08 14.30 2.72
N ILE A 159 -5.87 13.22 2.77
CA ILE A 159 -6.25 12.46 1.57
C ILE A 159 -7.69 12.78 1.17
N ARG A 160 -8.68 12.33 1.96
CA ARG A 160 -10.11 12.38 1.61
C ARG A 160 -10.59 13.76 1.12
N PRO A 161 -10.44 14.85 1.89
CA PRO A 161 -10.96 16.16 1.48
C PRO A 161 -10.15 16.82 0.37
N VAL A 162 -8.92 16.38 0.12
CA VAL A 162 -8.02 16.99 -0.88
C VAL A 162 -8.24 16.40 -2.27
N PHE A 163 -8.40 15.08 -2.36
CA PHE A 163 -8.44 14.39 -3.65
C PHE A 163 -9.85 13.99 -4.09
N GLY A 164 -10.80 13.80 -3.16
CA GLY A 164 -12.16 13.36 -3.51
C GLY A 164 -12.20 12.05 -4.30
N GLU A 165 -11.21 11.18 -4.06
CA GLU A 165 -10.98 9.94 -4.81
C GLU A 165 -11.53 8.75 -4.02
N PRO A 166 -12.70 8.18 -4.36
CA PRO A 166 -13.32 7.11 -3.59
C PRO A 166 -12.50 5.81 -3.60
N ARG A 167 -11.68 5.57 -4.63
CA ARG A 167 -10.89 4.33 -4.75
C ARG A 167 -9.80 4.21 -3.69
N ILE A 168 -9.47 5.28 -2.96
CA ILE A 168 -8.52 5.21 -1.84
C ILE A 168 -8.98 4.24 -0.74
N HIS A 169 -10.29 4.03 -0.58
CA HIS A 169 -10.83 3.08 0.40
C HIS A 169 -10.45 1.62 0.12
N MET A 170 -9.94 1.35 -1.09
CA MET A 170 -9.36 0.08 -1.51
C MET A 170 -7.82 0.07 -1.48
N ALA A 171 -7.20 1.22 -1.21
CA ALA A 171 -5.75 1.42 -1.21
C ALA A 171 -5.15 1.66 0.18
N LEU A 172 -5.92 2.26 1.10
CA LEU A 172 -5.53 2.52 2.48
C LEU A 172 -5.88 1.29 3.33
N VAL A 173 -4.88 0.48 3.67
CA VAL A 173 -5.11 -0.82 4.32
C VAL A 173 -4.87 -0.73 5.83
N CYS A 174 -5.92 -1.07 6.58
CA CYS A 174 -6.04 -0.96 8.03
C CYS A 174 -5.43 -2.11 8.86
N ALA A 175 -4.54 -2.93 8.27
CA ALA A 175 -3.93 -4.12 8.88
C ALA A 175 -4.88 -5.24 9.37
N ALA A 176 -6.16 -5.21 9.00
CA ALA A 176 -7.12 -6.28 9.30
C ALA A 176 -7.36 -7.21 8.10
N LYS A 177 -7.77 -8.45 8.35
CA LYS A 177 -8.04 -9.45 7.29
C LYS A 177 -9.21 -9.10 6.39
N SER A 178 -10.22 -8.39 6.90
CA SER A 178 -11.33 -7.88 6.08
C SER A 178 -11.01 -6.57 5.35
N CYS A 179 -9.82 -5.99 5.53
CA CYS A 179 -9.39 -4.85 4.72
C CYS A 179 -9.20 -5.29 3.25
N PRO A 180 -9.24 -4.35 2.29
CA PRO A 180 -8.82 -4.59 0.92
C PRO A 180 -7.40 -5.18 0.87
N VAL A 181 -7.13 -5.94 -0.19
CA VAL A 181 -5.82 -6.60 -0.36
C VAL A 181 -4.74 -5.54 -0.52
N ILE A 182 -3.81 -5.47 0.42
CA ILE A 182 -2.65 -4.59 0.28
C ILE A 182 -1.85 -4.96 -0.96
N ARG A 183 -1.53 -3.94 -1.77
CA ARG A 183 -0.77 -4.10 -2.99
C ARG A 183 0.68 -4.43 -2.65
N ALA A 184 1.25 -5.47 -3.27
CA ALA A 184 2.65 -5.85 -3.12
C ALA A 184 3.59 -4.99 -3.99
N GLU A 185 3.22 -3.74 -4.29
CA GLU A 185 4.06 -2.75 -4.98
C GLU A 185 3.67 -1.34 -4.52
N ALA A 186 4.61 -0.40 -4.61
CA ALA A 186 4.37 0.98 -4.21
C ALA A 186 3.46 1.70 -5.21
N PHE A 187 2.63 2.62 -4.71
CA PHE A 187 1.92 3.56 -5.57
C PHE A 187 2.90 4.55 -6.20
N THR A 188 2.70 4.89 -7.48
CA THR A 188 3.51 5.89 -8.17
C THR A 188 2.61 6.90 -8.86
N GLY A 189 3.06 8.16 -8.97
CA GLY A 189 2.24 9.20 -9.61
C GLY A 189 1.85 8.89 -11.06
N GLU A 190 2.70 8.16 -11.79
CA GLU A 190 2.43 7.76 -13.18
C GLU A 190 1.39 6.64 -13.27
N ALA A 191 1.35 5.73 -12.30
CA ALA A 191 0.51 4.54 -12.37
C ALA A 191 -0.72 4.58 -11.46
N ILE A 192 -0.85 5.59 -10.58
CA ILE A 192 -1.84 5.56 -9.49
C ILE A 192 -3.27 5.37 -9.96
N GLU A 193 -3.69 6.02 -11.06
CA GLU A 193 -5.04 5.84 -11.61
C GLU A 193 -5.33 4.38 -11.90
N ARG A 194 -4.41 3.71 -12.60
CA ARG A 194 -4.51 2.29 -12.90
C ARG A 194 -4.42 1.44 -11.63
N GLN A 195 -3.52 1.78 -10.70
CA GLN A 195 -3.33 1.00 -9.48
C GLN A 195 -4.55 1.06 -8.55
N LEU A 196 -5.22 2.22 -8.46
CA LEU A 196 -6.47 2.40 -7.74
C LEU A 196 -7.62 1.66 -8.43
N GLU A 197 -7.69 1.73 -9.76
CA GLU A 197 -8.70 1.01 -10.53
C GLU A 197 -8.53 -0.52 -10.41
N ASP A 198 -7.30 -1.03 -10.48
CA ASP A 198 -7.00 -2.45 -10.25
C ASP A 198 -7.52 -2.91 -8.88
N GLN A 199 -7.29 -2.11 -7.83
CA GLN A 199 -7.74 -2.41 -6.47
C GLN A 199 -9.26 -2.35 -6.33
N ALA A 200 -9.90 -1.39 -6.99
CA ALA A 200 -11.35 -1.28 -7.02
C ALA A 200 -12.01 -2.48 -7.72
N VAL A 201 -11.48 -2.90 -8.87
CA VAL A 201 -11.94 -4.10 -9.60
C VAL A 201 -11.71 -5.36 -8.76
N LEU A 202 -10.53 -5.52 -8.15
CA LEU A 202 -10.24 -6.65 -7.27
C LEU A 202 -11.23 -6.71 -6.10
N PHE A 203 -11.46 -5.58 -5.43
CA PHE A 203 -12.42 -5.48 -4.34
C PHE A 203 -13.83 -5.86 -4.79
N ALA A 204 -14.28 -5.34 -5.94
CA ALA A 204 -15.61 -5.59 -6.49
C ALA A 204 -15.88 -7.06 -6.83
N ASN A 205 -14.82 -7.85 -7.01
CA ASN A 205 -14.90 -9.24 -7.46
C ASN A 205 -14.41 -10.26 -6.42
N THR A 206 -14.10 -9.81 -5.19
CA THR A 206 -13.66 -10.68 -4.11
C THR A 206 -14.84 -11.04 -3.19
N ALA A 207 -15.12 -12.33 -3.02
CA ALA A 207 -16.31 -12.83 -2.32
C ALA A 207 -16.42 -12.39 -0.85
N VAL A 208 -15.29 -12.17 -0.18
CA VAL A 208 -15.27 -11.67 1.23
C VAL A 208 -15.73 -10.21 1.33
N HIS A 209 -15.60 -9.44 0.25
CA HIS A 209 -16.06 -8.06 0.20
C HIS A 209 -17.48 -7.98 -0.37
N ILE A 210 -17.76 -8.76 -1.41
CA ILE A 210 -19.02 -8.68 -2.15
C ILE A 210 -19.49 -10.07 -2.56
N SER A 211 -20.68 -10.43 -2.12
CA SER A 211 -21.32 -11.68 -2.50
C SER A 211 -22.83 -11.51 -2.63
N TYR A 212 -23.44 -12.35 -3.48
CA TYR A 212 -24.88 -12.40 -3.64
C TYR A 212 -25.40 -13.76 -3.22
N ASP A 213 -26.31 -13.78 -2.24
CA ASP A 213 -27.05 -14.96 -1.81
C ASP A 213 -28.41 -14.98 -2.51
N ALA A 214 -28.53 -15.81 -3.55
CA ALA A 214 -29.74 -15.92 -4.36
C ALA A 214 -30.94 -16.50 -3.60
N PRO A 215 -30.81 -17.56 -2.77
CA PRO A 215 -31.89 -18.05 -1.90
C PRO A 215 -32.57 -16.98 -1.04
N THR A 216 -31.80 -16.08 -0.43
CA THR A 216 -32.32 -15.03 0.45
C THR A 216 -32.53 -13.69 -0.26
N LYS A 217 -32.07 -13.57 -1.51
CA LYS A 217 -32.03 -12.32 -2.30
C LYS A 217 -31.29 -11.22 -1.55
N THR A 218 -30.13 -11.54 -1.01
CA THR A 218 -29.31 -10.60 -0.24
C THR A 218 -27.97 -10.35 -0.93
N LEU A 219 -27.68 -9.08 -1.19
CA LEU A 219 -26.36 -8.59 -1.60
C LEU A 219 -25.59 -8.24 -0.33
N ASN A 220 -24.59 -9.04 0.00
CA ASN A 220 -23.72 -8.81 1.15
C ASN A 220 -22.50 -7.98 0.72
N LEU A 221 -22.29 -6.87 1.40
CA LEU A 221 -21.27 -5.87 1.09
C LEU A 221 -20.28 -5.69 2.25
N SER A 222 -19.05 -5.32 1.94
CA SER A 222 -18.06 -4.96 2.96
C SER A 222 -18.55 -3.76 3.78
N ALA A 223 -18.28 -3.78 5.08
CA ALA A 223 -18.59 -2.68 5.99
C ALA A 223 -17.92 -1.35 5.60
N ILE A 224 -16.84 -1.38 4.80
CA ILE A 224 -16.20 -0.18 4.23
C ILE A 224 -17.22 0.67 3.45
N LEU A 225 -18.10 0.03 2.69
CA LEU A 225 -19.13 0.73 1.92
C LEU A 225 -20.21 1.35 2.81
N LYS A 226 -20.39 0.83 4.03
CA LYS A 226 -21.26 1.43 5.06
C LYS A 226 -20.59 2.64 5.71
N TRP A 227 -19.33 2.53 6.09
CA TRP A 227 -18.60 3.58 6.82
C TRP A 227 -18.25 4.78 5.94
N TYR A 228 -17.99 4.53 4.65
CA TYR A 228 -17.50 5.54 3.70
C TYR A 228 -18.44 5.78 2.52
N GLY A 229 -19.70 5.35 2.61
CA GLY A 229 -20.67 5.41 1.50
C GLY A 229 -20.80 6.80 0.86
N ASP A 230 -20.71 7.86 1.67
CA ASP A 230 -20.81 9.26 1.21
C ASP A 230 -19.70 9.65 0.22
N ASP A 231 -18.50 9.07 0.37
CA ASP A 231 -17.35 9.38 -0.49
C ASP A 231 -17.55 8.87 -1.93
N PHE A 232 -18.48 7.92 -2.14
CA PHE A 232 -18.83 7.39 -3.45
C PHE A 232 -19.91 8.21 -4.18
N THR A 233 -20.44 9.27 -3.57
CA THR A 233 -21.46 10.14 -4.20
C THR A 233 -21.07 10.67 -5.59
N PRO A 234 -19.80 11.08 -5.85
CA PRO A 234 -19.37 11.52 -7.18
C PRO A 234 -19.49 10.45 -8.27
N GLU A 235 -19.46 9.16 -7.89
CA GLU A 235 -19.62 8.00 -8.78
C GLU A 235 -21.10 7.56 -8.88
N GLY A 236 -22.05 8.32 -8.32
CA GLY A 236 -23.46 7.92 -8.24
C GLY A 236 -23.76 6.98 -7.06
N GLY A 237 -22.85 6.86 -6.09
CA GLY A 237 -22.97 5.99 -4.93
C GLY A 237 -22.24 4.65 -5.10
N PHE A 238 -22.03 3.93 -3.99
CA PHE A 238 -21.22 2.71 -4.00
C PHE A 238 -21.83 1.60 -4.87
N LEU A 239 -23.15 1.51 -5.04
CA LEU A 239 -23.76 0.51 -5.92
C LEU A 239 -23.43 0.75 -7.39
N ALA A 240 -23.44 2.01 -7.84
CA ALA A 240 -23.02 2.37 -9.20
C ALA A 240 -21.53 2.06 -9.41
N PHE A 241 -20.68 2.50 -8.47
CA PHE A 241 -19.25 2.21 -8.44
C PHE A 241 -18.94 0.72 -8.59
N LEU A 242 -19.67 -0.14 -7.85
CA LEU A 242 -19.53 -1.59 -7.93
C LEU A 242 -20.09 -2.17 -9.23
N GLY A 243 -21.21 -1.65 -9.72
CA GLY A 243 -21.86 -2.14 -10.94
C GLY A 243 -21.00 -1.99 -12.19
N GLU A 244 -20.17 -0.95 -12.24
CA GLU A 244 -19.20 -0.72 -13.31
C GLU A 244 -18.01 -1.70 -13.29
N ARG A 245 -17.64 -2.19 -12.10
CA ARG A 245 -16.40 -2.96 -11.85
C ARG A 245 -16.62 -4.44 -11.58
N ALA A 246 -17.83 -4.85 -11.24
CA ALA A 246 -18.18 -6.26 -11.14
C ALA A 246 -17.98 -6.95 -12.51
N GLU A 247 -17.50 -8.18 -12.53
CA GLU A 247 -17.27 -8.93 -13.78
C GLU A 247 -18.35 -9.98 -14.01
N LYS A 248 -18.86 -10.59 -12.92
CA LYS A 248 -19.86 -11.66 -12.98
C LYS A 248 -21.25 -11.08 -13.24
N ASN A 249 -21.92 -11.55 -14.31
CA ASN A 249 -23.28 -11.11 -14.66
C ASN A 249 -24.27 -11.25 -13.50
N LEU A 250 -24.23 -12.38 -12.78
CA LEU A 250 -25.08 -12.59 -11.60
C LEU A 250 -24.91 -11.48 -10.56
N LEU A 251 -23.67 -11.04 -10.32
CA LEU A 251 -23.38 -9.99 -9.36
C LEU A 251 -23.82 -8.62 -9.90
N LYS A 252 -23.60 -8.33 -11.18
CA LYS A 252 -24.12 -7.11 -11.83
C LYS A 252 -25.63 -6.99 -11.70
N ASP A 253 -26.35 -8.08 -11.96
CA ASP A 253 -27.81 -8.10 -11.88
C ASP A 253 -28.29 -7.95 -10.45
N ALA A 254 -27.60 -8.57 -9.47
CA ALA A 254 -27.87 -8.37 -8.06
C ALA A 254 -27.64 -6.91 -7.60
N ILE A 255 -26.56 -6.27 -8.06
CA ILE A 255 -26.26 -4.86 -7.77
C ILE A 255 -27.35 -3.95 -8.33
N ARG A 256 -27.76 -4.14 -9.59
CA ARG A 256 -28.87 -3.38 -10.21
C ARG A 256 -30.19 -3.62 -9.47
N ALA A 257 -30.45 -4.86 -9.06
CA ALA A 257 -31.65 -5.20 -8.30
C ALA A 257 -31.65 -4.58 -6.89
N ALA A 258 -30.48 -4.44 -6.28
CA ALA A 258 -30.31 -3.76 -4.98
C ALA A 258 -30.56 -2.25 -5.11
N ASP A 259 -30.03 -1.63 -6.17
CA ASP A 259 -30.27 -0.22 -6.49
C ASP A 259 -31.76 0.06 -6.75
N ALA A 260 -32.46 -0.88 -7.39
CA ALA A 260 -33.91 -0.83 -7.59
C ALA A 260 -34.74 -1.20 -6.33
N GLY A 261 -34.11 -1.52 -5.20
CA GLY A 261 -34.79 -1.89 -3.95
C GLY A 261 -35.45 -3.27 -3.94
N THR A 262 -35.10 -4.15 -4.88
CA THR A 262 -35.67 -5.51 -5.02
C THR A 262 -34.79 -6.64 -4.46
N VAL A 263 -33.55 -6.30 -4.12
CA VAL A 263 -32.59 -7.14 -3.39
C VAL A 263 -32.21 -6.41 -2.11
N THR A 264 -32.16 -7.14 -0.99
CA THR A 264 -31.75 -6.57 0.30
C THR A 264 -30.25 -6.35 0.32
N VAL A 265 -29.80 -5.19 0.76
CA VAL A 265 -28.39 -4.93 1.07
C VAL A 265 -28.13 -5.27 2.53
N ALA A 266 -27.14 -6.13 2.77
CA ALA A 266 -26.61 -6.42 4.10
C ALA A 266 -25.09 -6.17 4.11
N TYR A 267 -24.53 -6.01 5.31
CA TYR A 267 -23.10 -5.79 5.47
C TYR A 267 -22.43 -6.96 6.18
N ASN A 268 -21.29 -7.38 5.67
CA ASN A 268 -20.48 -8.46 6.23
C ASN A 268 -19.97 -8.08 7.62
N GLU A 269 -19.83 -9.08 8.50
CA GLU A 269 -18.99 -8.93 9.69
C GLU A 269 -17.55 -8.61 9.27
N TYR A 270 -16.90 -7.71 10.00
CA TYR A 270 -15.56 -7.26 9.69
C TYR A 270 -14.53 -7.96 10.59
N ASP A 271 -13.72 -8.85 10.00
CA ASP A 271 -12.65 -9.55 10.69
C ASP A 271 -11.46 -8.61 10.91
N TRP A 272 -11.40 -8.05 12.11
CA TRP A 272 -10.33 -7.19 12.61
C TRP A 272 -9.03 -7.94 12.96
N THR A 273 -8.96 -9.26 12.80
CA THR A 273 -7.72 -9.98 13.07
C THR A 273 -6.62 -9.53 12.12
N LEU A 274 -5.40 -9.44 12.64
CA LEU A 274 -4.23 -8.90 11.97
C LEU A 274 -3.95 -9.67 10.66
N ASN A 275 -3.70 -8.95 9.56
CA ASN A 275 -3.33 -9.52 8.27
C ASN A 275 -1.84 -9.94 8.24
N THR A 276 -1.45 -10.79 9.18
CA THR A 276 -0.06 -11.26 9.30
C THR A 276 0.20 -12.56 8.52
N GLN A 277 1.39 -12.68 7.93
CA GLN A 277 1.93 -13.96 7.47
C GLN A 277 2.29 -14.77 8.74
N ALA A 278 1.46 -15.75 9.10
CA ALA A 278 1.61 -16.45 10.37
C ALA A 278 3.04 -17.01 10.57
N SER A 279 3.76 -16.55 11.60
CA SER A 279 4.81 -17.34 12.23
C SER A 279 4.10 -18.37 13.12
N GLY A 280 4.19 -19.65 12.75
CA GLY A 280 3.35 -20.73 13.27
C GLY A 280 3.13 -20.72 14.80
N LYS A 281 1.96 -20.22 15.23
CA LYS A 281 1.19 -20.56 16.44
C LYS A 281 -0.02 -19.62 16.54
N ALA A 282 -1.05 -19.87 15.74
CA ALA A 282 -2.35 -19.27 15.98
C ALA A 282 -2.98 -19.89 17.23
N THR A 283 -3.17 -19.10 18.29
CA THR A 283 -4.11 -19.47 19.36
C THR A 283 -5.50 -19.04 18.89
N PRO A 284 -6.56 -19.86 19.04
CA PRO A 284 -7.90 -19.47 18.63
C PRO A 284 -8.38 -18.32 19.52
N SER A 285 -8.66 -17.17 18.91
CA SER A 285 -9.42 -16.11 19.56
C SER A 285 -10.86 -16.59 19.76
N ARG A 286 -11.30 -16.66 21.02
CA ARG A 286 -12.69 -16.88 21.38
C ARG A 286 -13.44 -15.57 21.14
N GLY A 287 -14.50 -15.63 20.34
CA GLY A 287 -15.42 -14.53 20.10
C GLY A 287 -15.84 -13.87 21.41
N GLY A 288 -15.41 -12.62 21.60
CA GLY A 288 -15.82 -11.74 22.66
C GLY A 288 -16.71 -10.66 22.06
N THR A 289 -18.02 -10.86 22.17
CA THR A 289 -19.01 -9.79 21.99
C THR A 289 -18.84 -8.79 23.13
N GLY A 290 -18.22 -7.65 22.85
CA GLY A 290 -18.00 -6.59 23.82
C GLY A 290 -17.43 -5.35 23.14
N PHE A 291 -18.33 -4.51 22.62
CA PHE A 291 -18.00 -3.17 22.11
C PHE A 291 -17.21 -2.39 23.18
N GLY A 292 -15.98 -2.02 22.83
CA GLY A 292 -15.09 -1.21 23.64
C GLY A 292 -14.32 -0.23 22.76
N SER A 293 -14.90 0.96 22.57
CA SER A 293 -14.36 2.28 22.19
C SER A 293 -13.05 2.45 21.39
N GLY A 294 -12.56 1.46 20.64
CA GLY A 294 -11.63 1.69 19.52
C GLY A 294 -12.45 2.12 18.32
N SER A 295 -12.85 3.37 18.25
CA SER A 295 -13.68 3.87 17.15
C SER A 295 -12.96 3.65 15.83
N VAL A 296 -13.49 2.74 15.02
CA VAL A 296 -13.34 2.76 13.57
C VAL A 296 -13.70 4.17 13.12
N PRO A 297 -12.99 4.81 12.18
CA PRO A 297 -13.37 6.14 11.77
C PRO A 297 -14.79 6.10 11.21
N ASN A 298 -15.70 6.87 11.83
CA ASN A 298 -17.15 6.95 11.62
C ASN A 298 -18.07 6.01 12.45
N GLU A 299 -17.67 5.53 13.63
CA GLU A 299 -18.61 5.18 14.71
C GLU A 299 -18.60 6.19 15.87
#